data_AF-A0A895XKF7-F1
#
_entry.id   AF-A0A895XKF7-F1
#
_cell.length_a   1.000
_cell.length_b   1.000
_cell.length_c   1.000
_cell.angle_alpha   90.00
_cell.angle_beta   90.00
_cell.angle_gamma   90.00
#
_symmetry.space_group_name_H-M   'P 1'
#
loop_
_entity.id
_entity.type
_entity.pdbx_description
1 polymer ?
#
loop_
_entity_poly.entity_id
_entity_poly.type
_entity_poly.pdbx_seq_one_letter_code
_entity_poly.pdbx_strand_id
1 'polypeptide(L)'
;MTDKPNPTPGDRAHDDPATDRTAKPAQTSTTDPICAETMSQDPAVHDRQSVEARSQAHDTELDDRPDQATSTESDEKKESGFGARVMAIRQKSSSIDHLVLAFKRFGSIGGSQLSAAISYYAFFAAFSLSLLAVAVFGYMLNIPRLYAAVEDWLETNLPVVDIAMLEDSRTGVGVLALAGLLIAGVAWVKAVRFSVRTIWGLPPEPGNLVVRWLVDLGVLVGLGILLITTVSITAGAEWLVSWVNDEAANGGGQTFLIAASSLLLGVFVNAILAAAILQALPRLAIPLRRIVGAALAVAIGLELLKTVGRFYITGATDRPAYQAVATAVGLLVFLYIFNQMLLFAAAWTATSQRGTAYDLSQRESIDSQRLAQQVESEPNGNPRDLVVEGADDSAGDTHSQSDKDSQRRE
;
A
#
# COMPACT_ATOMS: atom_id res chain seq x y z
N MET A 1 33.47 12.44 80.96
CA MET A 1 32.40 13.46 81.00
C MET A 1 31.78 13.49 79.60
N THR A 2 30.85 12.57 79.25
CA THR A 2 29.41 12.50 79.65
C THR A 2 28.73 13.85 79.35
N ASP A 3 27.69 13.99 78.52
CA ASP A 3 26.47 13.18 78.39
C ASP A 3 25.75 13.46 77.04
N LYS A 4 25.28 12.40 76.39
CA LYS A 4 23.84 12.24 76.03
C LYS A 4 23.24 11.42 77.19
N PRO A 5 21.94 11.45 77.57
CA PRO A 5 20.75 11.44 76.68
C PRO A 5 19.51 12.18 77.30
N ASN A 6 18.29 12.16 76.73
CA ASN A 6 17.16 11.24 77.06
C ASN A 6 15.80 12.04 77.13
N PRO A 7 14.61 11.48 77.47
CA PRO A 7 13.53 11.15 76.52
C PRO A 7 12.10 11.63 76.97
N THR A 8 11.07 11.10 76.27
CA THR A 8 9.59 10.97 76.52
C THR A 8 9.12 10.87 77.99
N PRO A 9 7.82 11.01 78.39
CA PRO A 9 6.63 10.33 77.81
C PRO A 9 5.24 11.01 78.00
N GLY A 10 4.16 10.41 77.48
CA GLY A 10 2.80 10.79 77.90
C GLY A 10 1.66 10.08 77.17
N ASP A 11 1.46 8.80 77.47
CA ASP A 11 0.22 8.03 77.24
C ASP A 11 -1.05 8.81 77.64
N ARG A 12 -2.15 8.58 76.90
CA ARG A 12 -3.41 8.08 77.48
C ARG A 12 -4.42 7.70 76.39
N ALA A 13 -4.71 6.40 76.35
CA ALA A 13 -5.94 5.84 75.82
C ALA A 13 -7.13 6.19 76.73
N HIS A 14 -8.32 6.33 76.15
CA HIS A 14 -9.60 5.99 76.79
C HIS A 14 -10.71 5.82 75.74
N ASP A 15 -11.14 4.57 75.59
CA ASP A 15 -12.52 4.04 75.61
C ASP A 15 -13.72 4.98 75.29
N ASP A 16 -14.43 4.65 74.19
CA ASP A 16 -15.88 4.34 73.99
C ASP A 16 -16.95 4.80 75.03
N PRO A 17 -18.31 4.84 74.74
CA PRO A 17 -19.07 4.39 73.55
C PRO A 17 -20.32 5.23 73.13
N ALA A 18 -20.97 4.80 72.02
CA ALA A 18 -22.43 4.72 71.71
C ALA A 18 -23.37 5.94 71.94
N THR A 19 -24.13 6.46 70.95
CA THR A 19 -25.36 5.96 70.27
C THR A 19 -25.86 7.14 69.40
N ASP A 20 -26.54 7.04 68.25
CA ASP A 20 -27.76 6.31 67.93
C ASP A 20 -28.01 6.30 66.38
N ARG A 21 -28.89 5.38 65.98
CA ARG A 21 -29.29 4.81 64.68
C ARG A 21 -30.05 5.79 63.77
N THR A 22 -30.06 5.58 62.45
CA THR A 22 -31.12 4.85 61.69
C THR A 22 -30.63 4.59 60.24
N ALA A 23 -30.38 3.33 59.82
CA ALA A 23 -31.22 2.40 59.03
C ALA A 23 -31.45 2.80 57.54
N LYS A 24 -30.77 2.24 56.50
CA LYS A 24 -30.85 0.90 55.78
C LYS A 24 -32.00 0.83 54.71
N PRO A 25 -32.04 -0.03 53.64
CA PRO A 25 -31.07 -0.88 52.85
C PRO A 25 -31.05 -0.55 51.31
N ALA A 26 -30.16 -1.02 50.41
CA ALA A 26 -29.75 -2.35 49.88
C ALA A 26 -30.79 -3.17 49.05
N GLN A 27 -30.45 -3.47 47.78
CA GLN A 27 -30.82 -4.63 46.90
C GLN A 27 -30.21 -4.36 45.49
N THR A 28 -29.31 -5.11 44.83
CA THR A 28 -29.13 -6.51 44.36
C THR A 28 -30.01 -7.00 43.20
N SER A 29 -29.33 -7.53 42.15
CA SER A 29 -29.77 -8.53 41.15
C SER A 29 -30.73 -8.03 40.05
N THR A 30 -30.78 -8.44 38.77
CA THR A 30 -30.57 -9.72 38.03
C THR A 30 -30.80 -9.35 36.53
N THR A 31 -29.92 -9.69 35.58
CA THR A 31 -30.05 -10.75 34.54
C THR A 31 -31.07 -10.49 33.40
N ASP A 32 -30.57 -10.65 32.16
CA ASP A 32 -31.12 -10.78 30.77
C ASP A 32 -32.53 -11.41 30.57
N PRO A 33 -32.98 -11.81 29.34
CA PRO A 33 -33.04 -11.22 27.98
C PRO A 33 -34.50 -11.27 27.41
N ILE A 34 -34.68 -11.17 26.08
CA ILE A 34 -35.68 -11.87 25.21
C ILE A 34 -36.64 -11.00 24.37
N CYS A 35 -36.60 -11.31 23.07
CA CYS A 35 -37.52 -10.98 21.97
C CYS A 35 -38.94 -11.53 22.14
N ALA A 36 -39.95 -10.81 21.64
CA ALA A 36 -41.15 -11.27 20.87
C ALA A 36 -42.19 -10.12 20.89
N GLU A 37 -42.42 -9.43 19.77
CA GLU A 37 -43.39 -9.77 18.71
C GLU A 37 -44.85 -9.54 19.12
N THR A 38 -45.52 -8.53 18.53
CA THR A 38 -46.97 -8.51 18.21
C THR A 38 -47.31 -7.37 17.22
N MET A 39 -47.72 -7.77 16.02
CA MET A 39 -48.74 -7.21 15.10
C MET A 39 -48.78 -5.72 14.70
N SER A 40 -48.51 -5.51 13.40
CA SER A 40 -49.43 -4.97 12.37
C SER A 40 -50.30 -3.75 12.72
N GLN A 41 -49.92 -2.58 12.19
CA GLN A 41 -50.88 -1.62 11.61
C GLN A 41 -50.20 -0.66 10.63
N ASP A 42 -50.84 -0.56 9.47
CA ASP A 42 -50.46 0.09 8.22
C ASP A 42 -50.78 1.59 8.24
N PRO A 43 -49.84 2.54 8.03
CA PRO A 43 -50.15 3.96 7.98
C PRO A 43 -50.08 4.48 6.53
N ALA A 44 -50.96 4.00 5.66
CA ALA A 44 -51.01 4.42 4.25
C ALA A 44 -52.42 4.83 3.79
N VAL A 45 -53.18 5.64 4.56
CA VAL A 45 -54.53 6.08 4.11
C VAL A 45 -54.90 7.55 4.44
N HIS A 46 -54.06 8.37 5.08
CA HIS A 46 -54.52 9.71 5.52
C HIS A 46 -53.78 10.96 5.02
N ASP A 47 -52.97 10.87 3.97
CA ASP A 47 -52.20 12.04 3.49
C ASP A 47 -52.31 12.29 1.97
N ARG A 48 -53.49 12.05 1.38
CA ARG A 48 -53.76 12.40 -0.03
C ARG A 48 -54.68 13.60 -0.25
N GLN A 49 -55.42 14.07 0.76
CA GLN A 49 -56.36 15.19 0.61
C GLN A 49 -55.77 16.56 0.99
N SER A 50 -54.63 16.58 1.71
CA SER A 50 -53.91 17.79 2.13
C SER A 50 -52.98 18.37 1.05
N VAL A 51 -52.64 17.58 0.02
CA VAL A 51 -51.68 17.96 -1.03
C VAL A 51 -52.37 18.55 -2.27
N GLU A 52 -53.59 18.12 -2.60
CA GLU A 52 -54.32 18.63 -3.78
C GLU A 52 -54.91 20.04 -3.59
N ALA A 53 -55.19 20.46 -2.36
CA ALA A 53 -55.72 21.81 -2.09
C ALA A 53 -54.67 22.93 -2.16
N ARG A 54 -53.37 22.58 -2.14
CA ARG A 54 -52.27 23.56 -2.25
C ARG A 54 -51.80 23.77 -3.69
N SER A 55 -52.27 22.95 -4.63
CA SER A 55 -51.88 23.01 -6.04
C SER A 55 -52.79 23.91 -6.89
N GLN A 56 -53.93 24.37 -6.39
CA GLN A 56 -54.91 25.17 -7.15
C GLN A 56 -54.93 26.67 -6.82
N ALA A 57 -54.08 27.13 -5.90
CA ALA A 57 -54.01 28.54 -5.51
C ALA A 57 -52.79 29.29 -6.09
N HIS A 58 -52.02 28.67 -6.99
CA HIS A 58 -50.82 29.27 -7.59
C HIS A 58 -50.96 29.56 -9.10
N ASP A 59 -52.19 29.65 -9.61
CA ASP A 59 -52.46 29.97 -11.02
C ASP A 59 -53.25 31.28 -11.17
N THR A 60 -52.84 32.36 -10.51
CA THR A 60 -53.25 33.72 -10.91
C THR A 60 -52.28 34.76 -10.34
N GLU A 61 -51.10 34.92 -10.94
CA GLU A 61 -50.40 36.20 -10.90
C GLU A 61 -49.54 36.30 -12.18
N LEU A 62 -50.04 37.09 -13.12
CA LEU A 62 -49.38 37.44 -14.37
C LEU A 62 -48.35 38.55 -14.04
N ASP A 63 -47.11 38.18 -13.71
CA ASP A 63 -46.02 39.15 -13.53
C ASP A 63 -45.17 39.20 -14.81
N ASP A 64 -45.34 40.31 -15.53
CA ASP A 64 -44.63 40.70 -16.74
C ASP A 64 -43.23 41.20 -16.34
N ARG A 65 -42.27 40.29 -16.23
CA ARG A 65 -40.84 40.61 -16.03
C ARG A 65 -40.01 40.04 -17.18
N PRO A 66 -39.61 40.84 -18.18
CA PRO A 66 -38.47 40.47 -19.01
C PRO A 66 -37.22 40.54 -18.12
N ASP A 67 -36.17 39.77 -18.46
CA ASP A 67 -34.77 39.92 -18.02
C ASP A 67 -34.15 38.78 -17.20
N GLN A 68 -34.85 37.67 -16.88
CA GLN A 68 -34.22 36.50 -16.19
C GLN A 68 -34.00 35.24 -17.04
N ALA A 69 -34.58 35.13 -18.24
CA ALA A 69 -34.42 33.95 -19.08
C ALA A 69 -33.04 33.86 -19.77
N THR A 70 -32.29 34.97 -19.86
CA THR A 70 -31.03 35.04 -20.62
C THR A 70 -29.81 34.50 -19.87
N SER A 71 -29.82 34.50 -18.53
CA SER A 71 -28.70 33.99 -17.71
C SER A 71 -28.71 32.47 -17.55
N THR A 72 -29.88 31.85 -17.37
CA THR A 72 -30.00 30.38 -17.25
C THR A 72 -29.71 29.66 -18.57
N GLU A 73 -30.17 30.22 -19.70
CA GLU A 73 -29.96 29.62 -21.02
C GLU A 73 -28.49 29.70 -21.48
N SER A 74 -27.75 30.72 -21.02
CA SER A 74 -26.33 30.90 -21.35
C SER A 74 -25.40 30.02 -20.50
N ASP A 75 -25.77 29.70 -19.25
CA ASP A 75 -25.02 28.77 -18.41
C ASP A 75 -25.30 27.30 -18.77
N GLU A 76 -26.54 26.93 -19.11
CA GLU A 76 -26.88 25.57 -19.56
C GLU A 76 -26.24 25.22 -20.92
N LYS A 77 -26.12 26.21 -21.82
CA LYS A 77 -25.45 26.08 -23.12
C LYS A 77 -23.92 26.02 -22.99
N LYS A 78 -23.35 26.64 -21.95
CA LYS A 78 -21.92 26.51 -21.61
C LYS A 78 -21.59 25.14 -21.01
N GLU A 79 -22.43 24.61 -20.12
CA GLU A 79 -22.24 23.27 -19.54
C GLU A 79 -22.42 22.17 -20.61
N SER A 80 -23.43 22.27 -21.48
CA SER A 80 -23.62 21.31 -22.56
C SER A 80 -22.50 21.37 -23.61
N GLY A 81 -21.96 22.57 -23.89
CA GLY A 81 -20.81 22.78 -24.76
C GLY A 81 -19.50 22.24 -24.18
N PHE A 82 -19.29 22.35 -22.88
CA PHE A 82 -18.14 21.76 -22.19
C PHE A 82 -18.23 20.23 -22.17
N GLY A 83 -19.41 19.68 -21.83
CA GLY A 83 -19.68 18.24 -21.89
C GLY A 83 -19.52 17.66 -23.30
N ALA A 84 -20.01 18.35 -24.33
CA ALA A 84 -19.88 17.95 -25.73
C ALA A 84 -18.42 18.02 -26.22
N ARG A 85 -17.64 19.01 -25.80
CA ARG A 85 -16.19 19.11 -26.11
C ARG A 85 -15.37 18.03 -25.42
N VAL A 86 -15.69 17.69 -24.17
CA VAL A 86 -15.08 16.57 -23.44
C VAL A 86 -15.44 15.24 -24.12
N MET A 87 -16.69 15.04 -24.57
CA MET A 87 -17.11 13.86 -25.33
C MET A 87 -16.45 13.78 -26.72
N ALA A 88 -16.27 14.90 -27.41
CA ALA A 88 -15.62 14.95 -28.72
C ALA A 88 -14.11 14.68 -28.64
N ILE A 89 -13.43 15.14 -27.58
CA ILE A 89 -12.03 14.80 -27.30
C ILE A 89 -11.90 13.32 -26.91
N ARG A 90 -12.88 12.78 -26.18
CA ARG A 90 -12.94 11.37 -25.77
C ARG A 90 -13.08 10.41 -26.95
N GLN A 91 -13.78 10.79 -28.03
CA GLN A 91 -13.87 9.97 -29.24
C GLN A 91 -12.57 9.95 -30.09
N LYS A 92 -11.68 10.93 -29.93
CA LYS A 92 -10.52 11.09 -30.83
C LYS A 92 -9.22 10.42 -30.35
N SER A 93 -9.17 9.92 -29.11
CA SER A 93 -7.97 9.25 -28.57
C SER A 93 -8.33 8.02 -27.73
N SER A 94 -8.00 6.83 -28.27
CA SER A 94 -8.13 5.54 -27.58
C SER A 94 -7.43 5.52 -26.21
N SER A 95 -6.35 6.31 -26.03
CA SER A 95 -5.62 6.42 -24.77
C SER A 95 -6.39 7.18 -23.68
N ILE A 96 -7.18 8.20 -24.04
CA ILE A 96 -7.98 8.98 -23.08
C ILE A 96 -9.19 8.16 -22.63
N ASP A 97 -9.85 7.44 -23.53
CA ASP A 97 -10.96 6.58 -23.14
C ASP A 97 -10.48 5.45 -22.22
N HIS A 98 -9.30 4.88 -22.48
CA HIS A 98 -8.68 3.89 -21.59
C HIS A 98 -8.37 4.47 -20.20
N LEU A 99 -7.86 5.71 -20.13
CA LEU A 99 -7.64 6.42 -18.86
C LEU A 99 -8.94 6.60 -18.08
N VAL A 100 -10.01 7.03 -18.75
CA VAL A 100 -11.32 7.25 -18.14
C VAL A 100 -11.92 5.93 -17.65
N LEU A 101 -11.79 4.85 -18.42
CA LEU A 101 -12.21 3.50 -18.01
C LEU A 101 -11.45 3.03 -16.75
N ALA A 102 -10.12 3.24 -16.72
CA ALA A 102 -9.30 2.92 -15.55
C ALA A 102 -9.73 3.72 -14.32
N PHE A 103 -9.97 5.02 -14.47
CA PHE A 103 -10.42 5.89 -13.39
C PHE A 103 -11.80 5.50 -12.85
N LYS A 104 -12.75 5.18 -13.75
CA LYS A 104 -14.08 4.67 -13.36
C LYS A 104 -13.97 3.35 -12.60
N ARG A 105 -13.14 2.40 -13.08
CA ARG A 105 -12.89 1.13 -12.39
C ARG A 105 -12.32 1.37 -10.99
N PHE A 106 -11.30 2.20 -10.88
CA PHE A 106 -10.67 2.58 -9.60
C PHE A 106 -11.71 3.15 -8.61
N GLY A 107 -12.54 4.10 -9.06
CA GLY A 107 -13.59 4.68 -8.22
C GLY A 107 -14.68 3.67 -7.83
N SER A 108 -15.13 2.83 -8.77
CA SER A 108 -16.24 1.88 -8.55
C SER A 108 -15.93 0.79 -7.50
N ILE A 109 -14.65 0.49 -7.27
CA ILE A 109 -14.20 -0.56 -6.35
C ILE A 109 -13.72 0.05 -5.02
N GLY A 110 -13.85 1.37 -4.82
CA GLY A 110 -13.35 2.04 -3.62
C GLY A 110 -11.83 2.05 -3.56
N GLY A 111 -11.17 2.29 -4.69
CA GLY A 111 -9.71 2.29 -4.79
C GLY A 111 -9.02 3.24 -3.81
N SER A 112 -9.66 4.36 -3.43
CA SER A 112 -9.14 5.26 -2.40
C SER A 112 -9.18 4.63 -1.01
N GLN A 113 -10.25 3.93 -0.64
CA GLN A 113 -10.33 3.19 0.63
C GLN A 113 -9.32 2.06 0.69
N LEU A 114 -9.16 1.32 -0.42
CA LEU A 114 -8.12 0.28 -0.53
C LEU A 114 -6.71 0.88 -0.37
N SER A 115 -6.45 2.03 -1.00
CA SER A 115 -5.17 2.74 -0.86
C SER A 115 -4.91 3.16 0.59
N ALA A 116 -5.93 3.67 1.29
CA ALA A 116 -5.81 4.03 2.70
C ALA A 116 -5.49 2.82 3.59
N ALA A 117 -6.14 1.68 3.34
CA ALA A 117 -5.87 0.44 4.06
C ALA A 117 -4.42 -0.06 3.83
N ILE A 118 -3.92 0.00 2.59
CA ILE A 118 -2.53 -0.34 2.30
C ILE A 118 -1.57 0.62 3.02
N SER A 119 -1.85 1.92 3.01
CA SER A 119 -1.00 2.93 3.65
C SER A 119 -0.87 2.75 5.15
N TYR A 120 -1.94 2.32 5.83
CA TYR A 120 -1.89 1.98 7.24
C TYR A 120 -0.80 0.92 7.50
N TYR A 121 -0.85 -0.22 6.82
CA TYR A 121 0.15 -1.28 6.99
C TYR A 121 1.55 -0.85 6.51
N ALA A 122 1.62 -0.08 5.42
CA ALA A 122 2.88 0.45 4.90
C ALA A 122 3.56 1.39 5.91
N PHE A 123 2.79 2.20 6.64
CA PHE A 123 3.31 3.09 7.67
C PHE A 123 3.95 2.32 8.82
N PHE A 124 3.27 1.29 9.34
CA PHE A 124 3.85 0.43 10.39
C PHE A 124 5.07 -0.34 9.90
N ALA A 125 5.05 -0.82 8.65
CA ALA A 125 6.20 -1.47 8.05
C ALA A 125 7.38 -0.50 7.88
N ALA A 126 7.13 0.71 7.38
CA ALA A 126 8.15 1.75 7.23
C ALA A 126 8.72 2.19 8.58
N PHE A 127 7.87 2.38 9.59
CA PHE A 127 8.31 2.69 10.95
C PHE A 127 9.19 1.58 11.54
N SER A 128 8.76 0.32 11.41
CA SER A 128 9.54 -0.83 11.86
C SER A 128 10.86 -0.96 11.10
N LEU A 129 10.85 -0.68 9.80
CA LEU A 129 12.06 -0.65 8.97
C LEU A 129 13.01 0.47 9.39
N SER A 130 12.49 1.66 9.74
CA SER A 130 13.30 2.76 10.27
C SER A 130 13.94 2.40 11.60
N LEU A 131 13.20 1.79 12.53
CA LEU A 131 13.77 1.29 13.79
C LEU A 131 14.84 0.22 13.54
N LEU A 132 14.61 -0.67 12.56
CA LEU A 132 15.57 -1.70 12.19
C LEU A 132 16.85 -1.06 11.60
N ALA A 133 16.71 -0.02 10.77
CA ALA A 133 17.85 0.73 10.24
C ALA A 133 18.66 1.40 11.36
N VAL A 134 18.00 2.03 12.33
CA VAL A 134 18.66 2.60 13.53
C VAL A 134 19.39 1.52 14.32
N ALA A 135 18.78 0.35 14.53
CA ALA A 135 19.45 -0.77 15.19
C ALA A 135 20.67 -1.26 14.42
N VAL A 136 20.60 -1.33 13.08
CA VAL A 136 21.74 -1.67 12.21
C VAL A 136 22.86 -0.65 12.35
N PHE A 137 22.57 0.66 12.35
CA PHE A 137 23.58 1.68 12.62
C PHE A 137 24.24 1.51 14.00
N GLY A 138 23.45 1.22 15.04
CA GLY A 138 23.98 0.90 16.38
C GLY A 138 24.90 -0.32 16.42
N TYR A 139 24.71 -1.31 15.53
CA TYR A 139 25.66 -2.40 15.34
C TYR A 139 26.90 -1.97 14.55
N MET A 140 26.75 -1.13 13.52
CA MET A 140 27.87 -0.64 12.71
C MET A 140 28.83 0.24 13.50
N LEU A 141 28.34 0.99 14.50
CA LEU A 141 29.18 1.76 15.42
C LEU A 141 30.14 0.87 16.22
N ASN A 142 29.82 -0.40 16.48
CA ASN A 142 30.77 -1.29 17.16
C ASN A 142 31.97 -1.69 16.28
N ILE A 143 31.90 -1.43 14.96
CA ILE A 143 32.97 -1.77 14.02
C ILE A 143 33.95 -0.58 13.95
N PRO A 144 35.20 -0.71 14.43
CA PRO A 144 36.13 0.42 14.54
C PRO A 144 36.42 1.14 13.20
N ARG A 145 36.33 0.41 12.08
CA ARG A 145 36.55 0.97 10.73
C ARG A 145 35.38 1.81 10.21
N LEU A 146 34.17 1.60 10.74
CA LEU A 146 32.94 2.26 10.30
C LEU A 146 32.49 3.34 11.30
N TYR A 147 32.96 3.30 12.55
CA TYR A 147 32.55 4.22 13.61
C TYR A 147 32.54 5.68 13.16
N ALA A 148 33.67 6.23 12.74
CA ALA A 148 33.78 7.65 12.37
C ALA A 148 32.88 8.05 11.19
N ALA A 149 32.70 7.16 10.21
CA ALA A 149 31.85 7.43 9.05
C ALA A 149 30.35 7.38 9.40
N VAL A 150 29.96 6.47 10.29
CA VAL A 150 28.57 6.32 10.72
C VAL A 150 28.19 7.40 11.74
N GLU A 151 29.10 7.77 12.64
CA GLU A 151 28.96 8.88 13.59
C GLU A 151 28.76 10.21 12.85
N ASP A 152 29.66 10.57 11.93
CA ASP A 152 29.56 11.81 11.13
C ASP A 152 28.24 11.87 10.34
N TRP A 153 27.81 10.74 9.76
CA TRP A 153 26.54 10.65 9.05
C TRP A 153 25.34 10.83 9.98
N LEU A 154 25.34 10.20 11.16
CA LEU A 154 24.27 10.30 12.15
C LEU A 154 24.16 11.72 12.72
N GLU A 155 25.27 12.36 13.05
CA GLU A 155 25.28 13.75 13.55
C GLU A 155 24.77 14.73 12.49
N THR A 156 25.16 14.52 11.23
CA THR A 156 24.74 15.38 10.11
C THR A 156 23.26 15.20 9.75
N ASN A 157 22.76 13.96 9.72
CA ASN A 157 21.43 13.65 9.19
C ASN A 157 20.35 13.43 10.26
N LEU A 158 20.75 13.07 11.48
CA LEU A 158 19.87 12.73 12.60
C LEU A 158 20.36 13.35 13.92
N PRO A 159 20.53 14.68 14.01
CA PRO A 159 21.08 15.37 15.19
C PRO A 159 20.21 15.22 16.46
N VAL A 160 18.97 14.74 16.32
CA VAL A 160 18.04 14.51 17.43
C VAL A 160 18.27 13.15 18.10
N VAL A 161 19.06 12.27 17.49
CA VAL A 161 19.26 10.89 17.95
C VAL A 161 20.51 10.79 18.82
N ASP A 162 20.35 10.32 20.06
CA ASP A 162 21.46 10.09 20.99
C ASP A 162 22.21 8.81 20.63
N ILE A 163 23.45 8.95 20.17
CA ILE A 163 24.31 7.86 19.69
C ILE A 163 24.63 6.86 20.81
N ALA A 164 24.77 7.31 22.06
CA ALA A 164 25.05 6.44 23.20
C ALA A 164 23.85 5.54 23.53
N MET A 165 22.63 6.10 23.43
CA MET A 165 21.39 5.33 23.61
C MET A 165 21.18 4.30 22.49
N LEU A 166 21.61 4.63 21.27
CA LEU A 166 21.59 3.72 20.13
C LEU A 166 22.48 2.50 20.35
N GLU A 167 23.65 2.68 20.96
CA GLU A 167 24.57 1.58 21.20
C GLU A 167 24.05 0.59 22.25
N ASP A 168 23.48 1.10 23.36
CA ASP A 168 23.04 0.29 24.49
C ASP A 168 21.73 -0.48 24.20
N SER A 169 20.80 0.14 23.46
CA SER A 169 19.46 -0.44 23.20
C SER A 169 19.34 -1.22 21.87
N ARG A 170 20.42 -1.34 21.08
CA ARG A 170 20.39 -1.90 19.71
C ARG A 170 19.77 -3.28 19.59
N THR A 171 20.04 -4.20 20.52
CA THR A 171 19.55 -5.58 20.43
C THR A 171 18.06 -5.66 20.72
N GLY A 172 17.57 -4.98 21.76
CA GLY A 172 16.15 -4.94 22.11
C GLY A 172 15.32 -4.25 21.02
N VAL A 173 15.78 -3.07 20.57
CA VAL A 173 15.12 -2.33 19.48
C VAL A 173 15.16 -3.12 18.18
N GLY A 174 16.28 -3.75 17.84
CA GLY A 174 16.43 -4.53 16.62
C GLY A 174 15.50 -5.74 16.56
N VAL A 175 15.34 -6.50 17.65
CA VAL A 175 14.41 -7.64 17.71
C VAL A 175 12.97 -7.18 17.57
N LEU A 176 12.57 -6.12 18.30
CA LEU A 176 11.22 -5.58 18.22
C LEU A 176 10.91 -5.01 16.83
N ALA A 177 11.87 -4.30 16.24
CA ALA A 177 11.77 -3.75 14.90
C ALA A 177 11.66 -4.85 13.84
N LEU A 178 12.46 -5.91 13.95
CA LEU A 178 12.38 -7.05 13.05
C LEU A 178 11.03 -7.76 13.16
N ALA A 179 10.56 -8.05 14.37
CA ALA A 179 9.25 -8.67 14.60
C ALA A 179 8.11 -7.79 14.05
N GLY A 180 8.15 -6.48 14.33
CA GLY A 180 7.19 -5.50 13.81
C GLY A 180 7.21 -5.44 12.28
N LEU A 181 8.39 -5.43 11.67
CA LEU A 181 8.56 -5.40 10.21
C LEU A 181 8.01 -6.67 9.56
N LEU A 182 8.24 -7.85 10.15
CA LEU A 182 7.70 -9.11 9.62
C LEU A 182 6.17 -9.12 9.68
N ILE A 183 5.58 -8.70 10.80
CA ILE A 183 4.12 -8.67 10.97
C ILE A 183 3.49 -7.64 10.04
N ALA A 184 3.96 -6.39 10.09
CA ALA A 184 3.42 -5.29 9.29
C ALA A 184 3.71 -5.47 7.79
N GLY A 185 4.90 -5.96 7.44
CA GLY A 185 5.30 -6.24 6.07
C GLY A 185 4.45 -7.32 5.42
N VAL A 186 4.21 -8.45 6.12
CA VAL A 186 3.30 -9.48 5.63
C VAL A 186 1.86 -8.95 5.51
N ALA A 187 1.39 -8.16 6.48
CA ALA A 187 0.07 -7.54 6.42
C ALA A 187 -0.06 -6.57 5.22
N TRP A 188 0.99 -5.80 4.92
CA TRP A 188 1.06 -4.92 3.76
C TRP A 188 1.02 -5.71 2.45
N VAL A 189 1.82 -6.77 2.29
CA VAL A 189 1.80 -7.64 1.09
C VAL A 189 0.41 -8.21 0.87
N LYS A 190 -0.25 -8.69 1.93
CA LYS A 190 -1.63 -9.19 1.88
C LYS A 190 -2.62 -8.11 1.45
N ALA A 191 -2.52 -6.90 2.01
CA ALA A 191 -3.40 -5.79 1.68
C ALA A 191 -3.24 -5.36 0.21
N VAL A 192 -2.02 -5.27 -0.31
CA VAL A 192 -1.78 -4.95 -1.72
C VAL A 192 -2.31 -6.06 -2.62
N ARG A 193 -1.99 -7.33 -2.33
CA ARG A 193 -2.50 -8.46 -3.13
C ARG A 193 -4.02 -8.48 -3.17
N PHE A 194 -4.66 -8.34 -2.01
CA PHE A 194 -6.12 -8.28 -1.90
C PHE A 194 -6.66 -7.15 -2.78
N SER A 195 -6.17 -5.93 -2.60
CA SER A 195 -6.64 -4.75 -3.32
C SER A 195 -6.48 -4.89 -4.84
N VAL A 196 -5.32 -5.38 -5.30
CA VAL A 196 -5.09 -5.60 -6.73
C VAL A 196 -6.00 -6.70 -7.26
N ARG A 197 -6.15 -7.85 -6.57
CA ARG A 197 -7.06 -8.92 -7.00
C ARG A 197 -8.52 -8.43 -7.07
N THR A 198 -8.96 -7.60 -6.11
CA THR A 198 -10.29 -6.97 -6.13
C THR A 198 -10.45 -6.07 -7.35
N ILE A 199 -9.45 -5.23 -7.67
CA ILE A 199 -9.47 -4.39 -8.88
C ILE A 199 -9.58 -5.25 -10.14
N TRP A 200 -8.90 -6.40 -10.18
CA TRP A 200 -8.96 -7.34 -11.30
C TRP A 200 -10.23 -8.21 -11.31
N GLY A 201 -11.07 -8.15 -10.27
CA GLY A 201 -12.28 -8.96 -10.14
C GLY A 201 -11.98 -10.44 -9.91
N LEU A 202 -10.80 -10.76 -9.38
CA LEU A 202 -10.39 -12.13 -9.08
C LEU A 202 -10.89 -12.55 -7.69
N PRO A 203 -11.24 -13.83 -7.50
CA PRO A 203 -11.59 -14.32 -6.17
C PRO A 203 -10.39 -14.19 -5.22
N PRO A 204 -10.66 -14.14 -3.90
CA PRO A 204 -9.63 -14.32 -2.90
C PRO A 204 -8.86 -15.60 -3.21
N GLU A 205 -7.54 -15.55 -3.10
CA GLU A 205 -6.68 -16.71 -3.35
C GLU A 205 -7.20 -17.90 -2.50
N PRO A 206 -7.26 -19.15 -3.02
CA PRO A 206 -7.54 -20.39 -2.27
C PRO A 206 -6.24 -21.06 -1.77
N GLY A 207 -6.28 -21.87 -0.69
CA GLY A 207 -5.08 -22.52 -0.10
C GLY A 207 -4.77 -22.26 1.39
N ASN A 208 -3.76 -22.95 1.89
CA ASN A 208 -3.39 -23.02 3.32
C ASN A 208 -2.80 -21.69 3.85
N LEU A 209 -3.19 -21.29 5.06
CA LEU A 209 -2.78 -20.02 5.70
C LEU A 209 -1.27 -19.93 5.90
N VAL A 210 -0.63 -21.05 6.29
CA VAL A 210 0.81 -21.11 6.59
C VAL A 210 1.66 -20.96 5.33
N VAL A 211 1.30 -21.67 4.26
CA VAL A 211 2.01 -21.60 2.97
C VAL A 211 1.95 -20.17 2.42
N ARG A 212 0.79 -19.51 2.52
CA ARG A 212 0.67 -18.11 2.11
C ARG A 212 1.58 -17.19 2.91
N TRP A 213 1.60 -17.36 4.22
CA TRP A 213 2.43 -16.53 5.09
C TRP A 213 3.92 -16.69 4.73
N LEU A 214 4.38 -17.91 4.44
CA LEU A 214 5.75 -18.17 3.97
C LEU A 214 6.04 -17.54 2.60
N VAL A 215 5.12 -17.60 1.66
CA VAL A 215 5.33 -16.96 0.36
C VAL A 215 5.27 -15.43 0.48
N ASP A 216 4.40 -14.88 1.33
CA ASP A 216 4.35 -13.44 1.62
C ASP A 216 5.69 -12.97 2.18
N LEU A 217 6.30 -13.77 3.06
CA LEU A 217 7.62 -13.53 3.59
C LEU A 217 8.69 -13.58 2.50
N GLY A 218 8.64 -14.59 1.61
CA GLY A 218 9.56 -14.69 0.46
C GLY A 218 9.45 -13.48 -0.48
N VAL A 219 8.23 -13.00 -0.74
CA VAL A 219 7.97 -11.79 -1.53
C VAL A 219 8.52 -10.54 -0.83
N LEU A 220 8.37 -10.45 0.49
CA LEU A 220 8.91 -9.35 1.29
C LEU A 220 10.44 -9.31 1.23
N VAL A 221 11.10 -10.47 1.36
CA VAL A 221 12.57 -10.59 1.21
C VAL A 221 13.00 -10.21 -0.20
N GLY A 222 12.33 -10.72 -1.23
CA GLY A 222 12.61 -10.38 -2.62
C GLY A 222 12.46 -8.88 -2.90
N LEU A 223 11.42 -8.25 -2.35
CA LEU A 223 11.22 -6.80 -2.44
C LEU A 223 12.34 -6.04 -1.69
N GLY A 224 12.75 -6.51 -0.52
CA GLY A 224 13.87 -5.94 0.23
C GLY A 224 15.18 -5.96 -0.56
N ILE A 225 15.52 -7.11 -1.16
CA ILE A 225 16.70 -7.25 -2.02
C ILE A 225 16.59 -6.32 -3.24
N LEU A 226 15.41 -6.25 -3.87
CA LEU A 226 15.17 -5.37 -5.01
C LEU A 226 15.34 -3.88 -4.65
N LEU A 227 14.87 -3.47 -3.47
CA LEU A 227 15.03 -2.11 -2.95
C LEU A 227 16.50 -1.79 -2.65
N ILE A 228 17.23 -2.69 -1.99
CA ILE A 228 18.67 -2.51 -1.73
C ILE A 228 19.42 -2.38 -3.05
N THR A 229 19.16 -3.28 -4.01
CA THR A 229 19.77 -3.25 -5.35
C THR A 229 19.49 -1.93 -6.06
N THR A 230 18.24 -1.46 -6.00
CA THR A 230 17.82 -0.16 -6.57
C THR A 230 18.62 0.98 -5.97
N VAL A 231 18.69 1.06 -4.63
CA VAL A 231 19.43 2.11 -3.93
C VAL A 231 20.92 2.05 -4.25
N SER A 232 21.53 0.86 -4.29
CA SER A 232 22.94 0.68 -4.63
C SER A 232 23.25 1.15 -6.06
N ILE A 233 22.37 0.85 -7.03
CA ILE A 233 22.53 1.32 -8.42
C ILE A 233 22.40 2.83 -8.48
N THR A 234 21.41 3.42 -7.82
CA THR A 234 21.22 4.88 -7.81
C THR A 234 22.40 5.59 -7.15
N ALA A 235 22.83 5.14 -5.97
CA ALA A 235 23.96 5.74 -5.26
C ALA A 235 25.28 5.58 -6.05
N GLY A 236 25.50 4.43 -6.68
CA GLY A 236 26.67 4.21 -7.54
C GLY A 236 26.66 5.12 -8.78
N ALA A 237 25.48 5.36 -9.36
CA ALA A 237 25.33 6.29 -10.48
C ALA A 237 25.59 7.75 -10.05
N GLU A 238 25.05 8.18 -8.91
CA GLU A 238 25.30 9.53 -8.36
C GLU A 238 26.79 9.74 -8.04
N TRP A 239 27.44 8.73 -7.47
CA TRP A 239 28.88 8.76 -7.21
C TRP A 239 29.68 8.91 -8.50
N LEU A 240 29.37 8.12 -9.54
CA LEU A 240 30.05 8.21 -10.83
C LEU A 240 29.84 9.57 -11.51
N VAL A 241 28.65 10.14 -11.37
CA VAL A 241 28.32 11.49 -11.85
C VAL A 241 29.12 12.56 -11.11
N SER A 242 29.27 12.45 -9.79
CA SER A 242 30.07 13.40 -9.00
C SER A 242 31.54 13.41 -9.42
N TRP A 243 32.14 12.24 -9.66
CA TRP A 243 33.50 12.10 -10.16
C TRP A 243 33.71 12.80 -11.51
N VAL A 244 32.80 12.57 -12.47
CA VAL A 244 32.89 13.18 -13.80
C VAL A 244 32.70 14.70 -13.72
N ASN A 245 31.89 15.21 -12.80
CA ASN A 245 31.67 16.65 -12.62
C ASN A 245 32.89 17.36 -12.01
N ASP A 246 33.63 16.70 -11.10
CA ASP A 246 34.86 17.24 -10.53
C ASP A 246 35.98 17.37 -11.58
N GLU A 247 35.99 16.51 -12.60
CA GLU A 247 36.97 16.54 -13.71
C GLU A 247 36.52 17.38 -14.92
N ALA A 248 35.21 17.59 -15.11
CA ALA A 248 34.62 18.29 -16.24
C ALA A 248 34.02 19.67 -15.86
N ALA A 249 34.79 20.51 -15.17
CA ALA A 249 34.37 21.87 -14.82
C ALA A 249 34.26 22.87 -16.01
N ASN A 250 34.41 22.43 -17.26
CA ASN A 250 34.47 23.32 -18.44
C ASN A 250 33.47 22.91 -19.54
N GLY A 251 32.17 23.13 -19.32
CA GLY A 251 31.17 23.11 -20.40
C GLY A 251 29.73 22.87 -19.95
N GLY A 252 28.93 23.94 -19.84
CA GLY A 252 27.53 23.87 -19.36
C GLY A 252 26.57 22.96 -20.16
N GLY A 253 26.95 22.52 -21.36
CA GLY A 253 26.20 21.52 -22.14
C GLY A 253 26.37 20.08 -21.66
N GLN A 254 27.50 19.73 -21.06
CA GLN A 254 27.79 18.37 -20.58
C GLN A 254 27.08 18.09 -19.25
N THR A 255 26.96 19.09 -18.37
CA THR A 255 26.20 19.01 -17.13
C THR A 255 24.72 18.69 -17.36
N PHE A 256 24.11 19.23 -18.43
CA PHE A 256 22.72 18.94 -18.77
C PHE A 256 22.52 17.48 -19.22
N LEU A 257 23.43 16.95 -20.04
CA LEU A 257 23.36 15.56 -20.50
C LEU A 257 23.54 14.55 -19.35
N ILE A 258 24.41 14.88 -18.39
CA ILE A 258 24.64 14.06 -17.20
C ILE A 258 23.45 14.13 -16.23
N ALA A 259 22.87 15.32 -16.02
CA ALA A 259 21.66 15.46 -15.20
C ALA A 259 20.44 14.78 -15.85
N ALA A 260 20.32 14.81 -17.18
CA ALA A 260 19.28 14.11 -17.90
C ALA A 260 19.45 12.58 -17.81
N SER A 261 20.69 12.06 -17.88
CA SER A 261 20.94 10.63 -17.79
C SER A 261 20.67 10.06 -16.40
N SER A 262 20.99 10.79 -15.32
CA SER A 262 20.67 10.38 -13.95
C SER A 262 19.16 10.36 -13.70
N LEU A 263 18.42 11.36 -14.21
CA LEU A 263 16.96 11.38 -14.13
C LEU A 263 16.33 10.22 -14.91
N LEU A 264 16.81 9.96 -16.14
CA LEU A 264 16.34 8.85 -16.95
C LEU A 264 16.62 7.49 -16.28
N LEU A 265 17.78 7.34 -15.66
CA LEU A 265 18.12 6.14 -14.91
C LEU A 265 17.22 5.97 -13.68
N GLY A 266 16.97 7.04 -12.92
CA GLY A 266 16.04 7.03 -11.79
C GLY A 266 14.63 6.61 -12.20
N VAL A 267 14.10 7.20 -13.27
CA VAL A 267 12.80 6.82 -13.84
C VAL A 267 12.80 5.36 -14.30
N PHE A 268 13.86 4.90 -14.96
CA PHE A 268 13.98 3.53 -15.43
C PHE A 268 13.98 2.52 -14.28
N VAL A 269 14.77 2.76 -13.24
CA VAL A 269 14.84 1.90 -12.05
C VAL A 269 13.51 1.91 -11.30
N ASN A 270 12.89 3.08 -11.11
CA ASN A 270 11.55 3.16 -10.52
C ASN A 270 10.49 2.45 -11.36
N ALA A 271 10.61 2.46 -12.69
CA ALA A 271 9.69 1.74 -13.57
C ALA A 271 9.84 0.22 -13.44
N ILE A 272 11.07 -0.28 -13.30
CA ILE A 272 11.33 -1.69 -12.99
C ILE A 272 10.71 -2.05 -11.64
N LEU A 273 10.93 -1.22 -10.61
CA LEU A 273 10.37 -1.43 -9.28
C LEU A 273 8.83 -1.45 -9.32
N ALA A 274 8.21 -0.49 -10.02
CA ALA A 274 6.76 -0.41 -10.17
C ALA A 274 6.20 -1.63 -10.93
N ALA A 275 6.86 -2.06 -12.00
CA ALA A 275 6.49 -3.26 -12.74
C ALA A 275 6.60 -4.52 -11.88
N ALA A 276 7.69 -4.65 -11.12
CA ALA A 276 7.90 -5.76 -10.19
C ALA A 276 6.82 -5.81 -9.12
N ILE A 277 6.47 -4.67 -8.52
CA ILE A 277 5.41 -4.57 -7.52
C ILE A 277 4.04 -4.97 -8.11
N LEU A 278 3.72 -4.48 -9.32
CA LEU A 278 2.45 -4.79 -10.00
C LEU A 278 2.34 -6.27 -10.44
N GLN A 279 3.46 -6.95 -10.65
CA GLN A 279 3.47 -8.34 -11.12
C GLN A 279 3.65 -9.35 -9.97
N ALA A 280 4.61 -9.09 -9.08
CA ALA A 280 5.01 -10.01 -8.01
C ALA A 280 3.99 -10.07 -6.87
N LEU A 281 3.42 -8.94 -6.43
CA LEU A 281 2.49 -8.92 -5.30
C LEU A 281 1.16 -9.65 -5.61
N PRO A 282 0.54 -9.44 -6.79
CA PRO A 282 -0.72 -10.08 -7.13
C PRO A 282 -0.55 -11.54 -7.59
N ARG A 283 0.69 -11.95 -7.90
CA ARG A 283 1.02 -13.20 -8.61
C ARG A 283 0.29 -13.32 -9.95
N LEU A 284 0.15 -12.21 -10.67
CA LEU A 284 -0.43 -12.19 -12.02
C LEU A 284 0.69 -12.12 -13.04
N ALA A 285 0.76 -13.08 -13.96
CA ALA A 285 1.64 -12.97 -15.11
C ALA A 285 0.97 -12.05 -16.15
N ILE A 286 1.35 -10.77 -16.13
CA ILE A 286 0.89 -9.76 -17.09
C ILE A 286 2.01 -9.55 -18.12
N PRO A 287 1.72 -9.50 -19.44
CA PRO A 287 2.75 -9.23 -20.44
C PRO A 287 3.38 -7.84 -20.24
N LEU A 288 4.71 -7.74 -20.37
CA LEU A 288 5.49 -6.51 -20.18
C LEU A 288 4.93 -5.32 -20.99
N ARG A 289 4.46 -5.56 -22.22
CA ARG A 289 3.85 -4.52 -23.08
C ARG A 289 2.60 -3.87 -22.48
N ARG A 290 1.88 -4.57 -21.59
CA ARG A 290 0.70 -4.07 -20.88
C ARG A 290 1.07 -3.33 -19.61
N ILE A 291 2.18 -3.70 -18.95
CA ILE A 291 2.65 -3.08 -17.71
C ILE A 291 3.44 -1.80 -17.97
N VAL A 292 4.28 -1.74 -19.01
CA VAL A 292 5.26 -0.64 -19.20
C VAL A 292 4.61 0.74 -19.14
N GLY A 293 3.46 0.95 -19.79
CA GLY A 293 2.78 2.26 -19.74
C GLY A 293 2.30 2.64 -18.33
N ALA A 294 1.79 1.68 -17.56
CA ALA A 294 1.35 1.90 -16.20
C ALA A 294 2.54 2.06 -15.23
N ALA A 295 3.59 1.26 -15.40
CA ALA A 295 4.82 1.35 -14.63
C ALA A 295 5.55 2.68 -14.84
N LEU A 296 5.59 3.19 -16.07
CA LEU A 296 6.12 4.53 -16.37
C LEU A 296 5.29 5.62 -15.70
N ALA A 297 3.96 5.54 -15.70
CA ALA A 297 3.12 6.51 -15.01
C ALA A 297 3.39 6.53 -13.50
N VAL A 298 3.57 5.35 -12.87
CA VAL A 298 3.97 5.25 -11.46
C VAL A 298 5.37 5.80 -11.24
N ALA A 299 6.33 5.48 -12.10
CA ALA A 299 7.71 5.96 -11.99
C ALA A 299 7.80 7.50 -12.07
N ILE A 300 7.11 8.10 -13.04
CA ILE A 300 7.05 9.56 -13.21
C ILE A 300 6.37 10.20 -11.99
N GLY A 301 5.22 9.66 -11.56
CA GLY A 301 4.55 10.20 -10.39
C GLY A 301 5.38 10.02 -9.11
N LEU A 302 6.20 8.97 -8.99
CA LEU A 302 7.08 8.76 -7.83
C LEU A 302 8.21 9.79 -7.80
N GLU A 303 8.78 10.15 -8.95
CA GLU A 303 9.74 11.24 -9.05
C GLU A 303 9.13 12.60 -8.68
N LEU A 304 7.91 12.88 -9.17
CA LEU A 304 7.16 14.07 -8.77
C LEU A 304 6.86 14.06 -7.27
N LEU A 305 6.42 12.94 -6.72
CA LEU A 305 6.07 12.79 -5.32
C LEU A 305 7.30 12.95 -4.41
N LYS A 306 8.45 12.37 -4.79
CA LYS A 306 9.74 12.60 -4.12
C LYS A 306 10.13 14.07 -4.14
N THR A 307 9.94 14.73 -5.28
CA THR A 307 10.25 16.15 -5.44
C THR A 307 9.38 17.02 -4.53
N VAL A 308 8.07 16.79 -4.51
CA VAL A 308 7.14 17.46 -3.57
C VAL A 308 7.50 17.14 -2.12
N GLY A 309 7.89 15.90 -1.83
CA GLY A 309 8.36 15.48 -0.50
C GLY A 309 9.58 16.25 -0.02
N ARG A 310 10.57 16.50 -0.90
CA ARG A 310 11.72 17.36 -0.57
C ARG A 310 11.28 18.78 -0.20
N PHE A 311 10.40 19.38 -0.99
CA PHE A 311 9.85 20.71 -0.69
C PHE A 311 9.09 20.74 0.64
N TYR A 312 8.31 19.70 0.93
CA TYR A 312 7.58 19.56 2.19
C TYR A 312 8.53 19.55 3.39
N ILE A 313 9.60 18.75 3.34
CA ILE A 313 10.58 18.63 4.43
C ILE A 313 11.30 19.98 4.64
N THR A 314 11.72 20.65 3.57
CA THR A 314 12.40 21.94 3.69
C THR A 314 11.52 23.02 4.33
N GLY A 315 10.19 22.98 4.12
CA GLY A 315 9.26 23.94 4.73
C GLY A 315 8.77 23.55 6.13
N ALA A 316 8.81 22.28 6.51
CA ALA A 316 8.33 21.79 7.80
C ALA A 316 9.36 21.96 8.95
N THR A 317 10.61 22.31 8.62
CA THR A 317 11.73 22.31 9.58
C THR A 317 11.75 23.55 10.50
N ASP A 318 10.95 24.58 10.21
CA ASP A 318 10.95 25.85 10.96
C ASP A 318 10.43 25.75 12.41
N ARG A 319 9.80 24.63 12.81
CA ARG A 319 9.26 24.44 14.17
C ARG A 319 9.56 23.05 14.75
N PRO A 320 10.60 22.91 15.61
CA PRO A 320 11.04 21.62 16.17
C PRO A 320 9.92 20.83 16.88
N ALA A 321 9.02 21.53 17.59
CA ALA A 321 7.92 20.89 18.31
C ALA A 321 6.94 20.11 17.42
N TYR A 322 6.82 20.48 16.15
CA TYR A 322 5.90 19.82 15.21
C TYR A 322 6.62 18.87 14.25
N GLN A 323 7.95 18.77 14.30
CA GLN A 323 8.73 18.03 13.32
C GLN A 323 8.37 16.54 13.32
N ALA A 324 8.34 15.89 14.48
CA ALA A 324 8.01 14.46 14.57
C ALA A 324 6.61 14.14 14.02
N VAL A 325 5.62 14.98 14.35
CA VAL A 325 4.24 14.82 13.86
C VAL A 325 4.17 15.09 12.36
N ALA A 326 4.82 16.15 11.88
CA ALA A 326 4.88 16.49 10.45
C ALA A 326 5.55 15.38 9.63
N THR A 327 6.65 14.78 10.13
CA THR A 327 7.29 13.64 9.46
C THR A 327 6.35 12.44 9.38
N ALA A 328 5.66 12.09 10.47
CA ALA A 328 4.72 10.97 10.48
C ALA A 328 3.52 11.20 9.53
N VAL A 329 2.92 12.39 9.59
CA VAL A 329 1.80 12.77 8.70
C VAL A 329 2.25 12.86 7.25
N GLY A 330 3.40 13.47 6.99
CA GLY A 330 3.99 13.56 5.66
C GLY A 330 4.26 12.19 5.06
N LEU A 331 4.79 11.25 5.86
CA LEU A 331 4.97 9.86 5.44
C LEU A 331 3.63 9.18 5.14
N LEU A 332 2.61 9.38 5.98
CA LEU A 332 1.27 8.83 5.73
C LEU A 332 0.66 9.35 4.43
N VAL A 333 0.74 10.66 4.18
CA VAL A 333 0.26 11.29 2.94
C VAL A 333 1.06 10.78 1.74
N PHE A 334 2.39 10.69 1.87
CA PHE A 334 3.25 10.13 0.84
C PHE A 334 2.82 8.70 0.47
N LEU A 335 2.67 7.83 1.48
CA LEU A 335 2.25 6.45 1.30
C LEU A 335 0.85 6.37 0.68
N TYR A 336 -0.08 7.21 1.12
CA TYR A 336 -1.42 7.29 0.55
C TYR A 336 -1.42 7.64 -0.94
N ILE A 337 -0.71 8.70 -1.32
CA ILE A 337 -0.63 9.11 -2.73
C ILE A 337 0.08 8.04 -3.56
N PHE A 338 1.17 7.48 -3.05
CA PHE A 338 1.90 6.39 -3.72
C PHE A 338 1.00 5.16 -3.95
N ASN A 339 0.29 4.70 -2.93
CA ASN A 339 -0.61 3.55 -3.04
C ASN A 339 -1.79 3.83 -3.98
N GLN A 340 -2.26 5.07 -4.02
CA GLN A 340 -3.31 5.51 -4.95
C GLN A 340 -2.82 5.46 -6.40
N MET A 341 -1.60 5.90 -6.68
CA MET A 341 -0.99 5.76 -7.99
C MET A 341 -0.78 4.27 -8.38
N LEU A 342 -0.33 3.46 -7.44
CA LEU A 342 -0.10 2.02 -7.64
C LEU A 342 -1.40 1.28 -7.96
N LEU A 343 -2.47 1.51 -7.20
CA LEU A 343 -3.78 0.90 -7.46
C LEU A 343 -4.45 1.48 -8.71
N PHE A 344 -4.23 2.76 -9.03
CA PHE A 344 -4.67 3.33 -10.30
C PHE A 344 -3.97 2.66 -11.49
N ALA A 345 -2.66 2.40 -11.38
CA ALA A 345 -1.90 1.64 -12.38
C ALA A 345 -2.39 0.19 -12.49
N ALA A 346 -2.78 -0.44 -11.37
CA ALA A 346 -3.44 -1.74 -11.39
C ALA A 346 -4.80 -1.70 -12.14
N ALA A 347 -5.60 -0.66 -11.94
CA ALA A 347 -6.86 -0.47 -12.67
C ALA A 347 -6.62 -0.20 -14.16
N TRP A 348 -5.58 0.56 -14.50
CA TRP A 348 -5.16 0.83 -15.87
C TRP A 348 -4.75 -0.44 -16.60
N THR A 349 -3.93 -1.27 -15.96
CA THR A 349 -3.54 -2.56 -16.51
C THR A 349 -4.76 -3.46 -16.65
N ALA A 350 -5.64 -3.55 -15.64
CA ALA A 350 -6.85 -4.38 -15.66
C ALA A 350 -7.81 -4.04 -16.82
N THR A 351 -8.03 -2.76 -17.12
CA THR A 351 -8.92 -2.33 -18.22
C THR A 351 -8.29 -2.40 -19.61
N SER A 352 -6.97 -2.63 -19.71
CA SER A 352 -6.30 -2.71 -21.00
C SER A 352 -6.63 -4.02 -21.73
N GLN A 353 -7.08 -3.95 -22.99
CA GLN A 353 -7.34 -5.14 -23.81
C GLN A 353 -6.08 -5.77 -24.43
N ARG A 354 -4.87 -5.28 -24.08
CA ARG A 354 -3.60 -5.70 -24.70
C ARG A 354 -3.05 -6.99 -24.06
N GLY A 355 -3.50 -8.15 -24.54
CA GLY A 355 -2.99 -9.47 -24.15
C GLY A 355 -3.69 -10.07 -22.92
N THR A 356 -3.75 -11.41 -22.86
CA THR A 356 -4.36 -12.15 -21.75
C THR A 356 -3.45 -12.14 -20.52
N ALA A 357 -4.02 -11.79 -19.37
CA ALA A 357 -3.35 -11.95 -18.07
C ALA A 357 -3.64 -13.36 -17.55
N TYR A 358 -2.61 -14.05 -17.05
CA TYR A 358 -2.76 -15.38 -16.46
C TYR A 358 -2.67 -15.29 -14.93
N ASP A 359 -3.66 -15.85 -14.23
CA ASP A 359 -3.63 -16.00 -12.76
C ASP A 359 -2.78 -17.23 -12.41
N LEU A 360 -1.62 -16.99 -11.77
CA LEU A 360 -0.69 -18.07 -11.41
C LEU A 360 -1.22 -18.92 -10.23
N SER A 361 -2.13 -18.38 -9.42
CA SER A 361 -2.71 -19.13 -8.29
C SER A 361 -3.66 -20.26 -8.73
N GLN A 362 -4.27 -20.14 -9.91
CA GLN A 362 -5.16 -21.16 -10.45
C GLN A 362 -4.38 -22.36 -11.00
N ARG A 363 -3.18 -22.17 -11.55
CA ARG A 363 -2.32 -23.28 -12.02
C ARG A 363 -1.91 -24.20 -10.88
N GLU A 364 -1.45 -23.62 -9.78
CA GLU A 364 -1.00 -24.37 -8.59
C GLU A 364 -2.13 -25.26 -8.02
N SER A 365 -3.37 -24.77 -8.01
CA SER A 365 -4.53 -25.56 -7.54
C SER A 365 -4.94 -26.67 -8.52
N ILE A 366 -4.86 -26.44 -9.83
CA ILE A 366 -5.16 -27.47 -10.84
C ILE A 366 -4.12 -28.58 -10.80
N ASP A 367 -2.83 -28.25 -10.72
CA ASP A 367 -1.76 -29.24 -10.65
C ASP A 367 -1.85 -30.06 -9.36
N SER A 368 -2.14 -29.41 -8.23
CA SER A 368 -2.40 -30.10 -6.96
C SER A 368 -3.60 -31.04 -7.02
N GLN A 369 -4.70 -30.62 -7.66
CA GLN A 369 -5.89 -31.47 -7.84
C GLN A 369 -5.65 -32.63 -8.79
N ARG A 370 -4.88 -32.43 -9.87
CA ARG A 370 -4.49 -33.50 -10.79
C ARG A 370 -3.62 -34.55 -10.10
N LEU A 371 -2.65 -34.11 -9.30
CA LEU A 371 -1.82 -35.00 -8.50
C LEU A 371 -2.67 -35.78 -7.48
N ALA A 372 -3.60 -35.12 -6.79
CA ALA A 372 -4.50 -35.78 -5.85
C ALA A 372 -5.43 -36.79 -6.54
N GLN A 373 -6.00 -36.44 -7.70
CA GLN A 373 -6.83 -37.37 -8.50
C GLN A 373 -6.02 -38.54 -9.05
N GLN A 374 -4.77 -38.30 -9.45
CA GLN A 374 -3.91 -39.35 -9.97
C GLN A 374 -3.54 -40.34 -8.86
N VAL A 375 -3.20 -39.85 -7.66
CA VAL A 375 -2.94 -40.67 -6.45
C VAL A 375 -4.19 -41.47 -6.04
N GLU A 376 -5.38 -40.89 -6.13
CA GLU A 376 -6.64 -41.58 -5.78
C GLU A 376 -7.12 -42.54 -6.87
N SER A 377 -6.69 -42.35 -8.13
CA SER A 377 -7.03 -43.22 -9.26
C SER A 377 -6.13 -44.44 -9.42
N GLU A 378 -5.00 -44.53 -8.71
CA GLU A 378 -4.17 -45.75 -8.67
C GLU A 378 -4.75 -46.77 -7.69
N PRO A 379 -5.37 -47.88 -8.15
CA PRO A 379 -6.13 -48.75 -7.25
C PRO A 379 -5.26 -49.73 -6.45
N ASN A 380 -3.95 -49.84 -6.71
CA ASN A 380 -3.10 -50.84 -6.06
C ASN A 380 -1.60 -50.62 -6.38
N GLY A 381 -0.95 -49.64 -5.77
CA GLY A 381 0.49 -49.39 -5.90
C GLY A 381 1.22 -49.73 -4.61
N ASN A 382 1.93 -50.86 -4.58
CA ASN A 382 2.85 -51.20 -3.49
C ASN A 382 3.89 -50.08 -3.32
N PRO A 383 4.16 -49.54 -2.11
CA PRO A 383 5.02 -48.37 -1.88
C PRO A 383 6.53 -48.58 -2.19
N ARG A 384 6.90 -49.57 -2.99
CA ARG A 384 8.28 -49.91 -3.35
C ARG A 384 8.71 -49.48 -4.76
N ASP A 385 7.80 -49.03 -5.61
CA ASP A 385 8.12 -48.69 -7.00
C ASP A 385 8.31 -47.19 -7.27
N LEU A 386 8.24 -46.34 -6.24
CA LEU A 386 8.69 -44.95 -6.33
C LEU A 386 10.22 -44.89 -6.21
N VAL A 387 10.92 -45.54 -7.14
CA VAL A 387 12.31 -45.21 -7.43
C VAL A 387 12.29 -43.94 -8.26
N VAL A 388 12.95 -42.91 -7.72
CA VAL A 388 13.21 -41.65 -8.40
C VAL A 388 14.11 -41.94 -9.60
N GLU A 389 13.50 -42.15 -10.78
CA GLU A 389 14.23 -42.17 -12.05
C GLU A 389 14.48 -40.71 -12.47
N GLY A 390 15.55 -40.15 -11.92
CA GLY A 390 16.00 -38.79 -12.21
C GLY A 390 17.51 -38.71 -12.14
N ALA A 391 18.19 -39.22 -13.17
CA ALA A 391 19.50 -38.77 -13.67
C ALA A 391 20.04 -39.81 -14.67
N ASP A 392 19.93 -39.56 -15.98
CA ASP A 392 21.14 -39.49 -16.81
C ASP A 392 20.83 -39.06 -18.26
N ASP A 393 21.74 -38.19 -18.72
CA ASP A 393 22.34 -38.07 -20.04
C ASP A 393 21.63 -37.54 -21.31
N SER A 394 22.33 -36.53 -21.85
CA SER A 394 22.68 -36.29 -23.26
C SER A 394 21.61 -35.65 -24.16
N ALA A 395 21.81 -34.43 -24.70
CA ALA A 395 22.80 -34.02 -25.70
C ALA A 395 22.69 -34.80 -27.04
N GLY A 396 22.35 -34.07 -28.12
CA GLY A 396 22.21 -34.58 -29.49
C GLY A 396 20.80 -35.13 -29.75
N ASP A 397 20.09 -34.83 -30.83
CA ASP A 397 20.58 -34.68 -32.20
C ASP A 397 19.54 -33.97 -33.09
N THR A 398 20.03 -33.32 -34.13
CA THR A 398 19.29 -32.72 -35.24
C THR A 398 18.80 -33.80 -36.22
N HIS A 399 17.51 -33.84 -36.57
CA HIS A 399 17.11 -34.24 -37.93
C HIS A 399 15.74 -33.71 -38.40
N SER A 400 15.86 -32.83 -39.39
CA SER A 400 15.01 -32.63 -40.57
C SER A 400 13.76 -33.50 -40.71
N GLN A 401 12.59 -32.87 -40.78
CA GLN A 401 11.42 -33.43 -41.45
C GLN A 401 10.92 -32.44 -42.50
N SER A 402 11.67 -32.41 -43.60
CA SER A 402 11.25 -31.90 -44.90
C SER A 402 10.48 -32.99 -45.63
N ASP A 403 9.46 -32.57 -46.37
CA ASP A 403 8.88 -33.27 -47.53
C ASP A 403 7.95 -34.47 -47.25
N LYS A 404 6.64 -34.21 -47.36
CA LYS A 404 5.66 -34.98 -48.13
C LYS A 404 4.25 -34.45 -47.88
N ASP A 405 3.82 -33.48 -48.68
CA ASP A 405 2.41 -33.34 -49.01
C ASP A 405 2.24 -32.64 -50.36
N SER A 406 2.66 -33.35 -51.41
CA SER A 406 2.28 -33.05 -52.78
C SER A 406 2.12 -34.37 -53.53
N GLN A 407 0.98 -35.06 -53.36
CA GLN A 407 0.36 -35.93 -54.37
C GLN A 407 -0.92 -36.63 -53.86
N ARG A 408 -2.07 -36.04 -54.17
CA ARG A 408 -3.39 -36.65 -54.50
C ARG A 408 -4.33 -35.45 -54.69
N ARG A 409 -4.70 -34.99 -55.90
CA ARG A 409 -5.44 -35.69 -56.96
C ARG A 409 -6.41 -36.70 -56.37
N GLU A 410 -7.59 -36.21 -55.99
CA GLU A 410 -8.84 -36.42 -56.73
C GLU A 410 -9.81 -35.27 -56.44
#